data_AF-A0A7S1XPL1-F1
#
_entry.id   AF-A0A7S1XPL1-F1
#
_cell.length_a   1.000
_cell.length_b   1.000
_cell.length_c   1.000
_cell.angle_alpha   90.00
_cell.angle_beta   90.00
_cell.angle_gamma   90.00
#
_symmetry.space_group_name_H-M   'P 1'
#
loop_
_entity.id
_entity.type
_entity.pdbx_description
1 polymer ?
#
loop_
_entity_poly.entity_id
_entity_poly.type
_entity_poly.pdbx_seq_one_letter_code
_entity_poly.pdbx_strand_id
1 'polypeptide(L)'
;PKAKPTRASMPNPKPNPKPNGDLTNEEEAKAVAHAQRKALGAIEGLRTELSLSFEGGAPDFLGQQKHIFSHRKHEMLVYAATVGEGAAVGEGYAWLSEEDMRQRGLTTGMRKVLKMHRGA
;
A
#
# COMPACT_ATOMS: atom_id res chain seq x y z
N PRO A 1 -51.26 0.59 -33.57
CA PRO A 1 -51.11 1.29 -32.27
C PRO A 1 -50.51 0.37 -31.19
N LYS A 2 -49.22 0.52 -30.88
CA LYS A 2 -48.53 -0.24 -29.80
C LYS A 2 -48.56 0.59 -28.50
N ALA A 3 -49.01 -0.03 -27.42
CA ALA A 3 -49.11 0.59 -26.10
C ALA A 3 -47.72 0.92 -25.53
N LYS A 4 -47.59 2.12 -24.93
CA LYS A 4 -46.39 2.54 -24.20
C LYS A 4 -46.31 1.78 -22.86
N PRO A 5 -45.15 1.29 -22.43
CA PRO A 5 -45.00 0.77 -21.08
C PRO A 5 -45.03 1.94 -20.07
N THR A 6 -45.97 1.85 -19.14
CA THR A 6 -46.05 2.71 -17.95
C THR A 6 -44.81 2.51 -17.07
N ARG A 7 -44.04 3.59 -16.89
CA ARG A 7 -42.89 3.68 -15.99
C ARG A 7 -43.37 3.38 -14.56
N ALA A 8 -43.02 2.22 -14.04
CA ALA A 8 -43.17 1.93 -12.62
C ALA A 8 -42.37 2.96 -11.82
N SER A 9 -43.05 3.67 -10.91
CA SER A 9 -42.44 4.60 -9.97
C SER A 9 -41.51 3.81 -9.04
N MET A 10 -40.21 3.88 -9.27
CA MET A 10 -39.23 3.33 -8.33
C MET A 10 -39.28 4.16 -7.03
N PRO A 11 -39.27 3.53 -5.85
CA PRO A 11 -39.15 4.25 -4.59
C PRO A 11 -37.82 5.03 -4.59
N ASN A 12 -37.85 6.27 -4.09
CA ASN A 12 -36.67 7.13 -3.98
C ASN A 12 -35.53 6.36 -3.28
N PRO A 13 -34.31 6.32 -3.85
CA PRO A 13 -33.16 5.79 -3.13
C PRO A 13 -32.99 6.57 -1.82
N LYS A 14 -32.81 5.85 -0.72
CA LYS A 14 -32.53 6.43 0.61
C LYS A 14 -31.40 7.47 0.47
N PRO A 15 -31.44 8.56 1.26
CA PRO A 15 -30.36 9.55 1.29
C PRO A 15 -29.03 8.82 1.50
N ASN A 16 -28.04 9.15 0.67
CA ASN A 16 -26.68 8.67 0.86
C ASN A 16 -26.26 8.89 2.33
N PRO A 17 -25.60 7.91 2.97
CA PRO A 17 -24.99 8.15 4.27
C PRO A 17 -24.06 9.37 4.16
N LYS A 18 -24.09 10.20 5.21
CA LYS A 18 -23.32 11.45 5.35
C LYS A 18 -21.88 11.29 4.86
N PRO A 19 -21.26 12.37 4.32
CA PRO A 19 -19.85 12.33 3.95
C PRO A 19 -19.07 11.82 5.15
N ASN A 20 -18.22 10.81 4.93
CA ASN A 20 -17.24 10.38 5.92
C ASN A 20 -16.54 11.67 6.39
N GLY A 21 -16.67 11.99 7.68
CA GLY A 21 -16.06 13.19 8.23
C GLY A 21 -14.60 13.21 7.84
N ASP A 22 -14.19 14.24 7.10
CA ASP A 22 -12.80 14.48 6.77
C ASP A 22 -12.07 14.58 8.10
N LEU A 23 -11.19 13.62 8.38
CA LEU A 23 -10.32 13.65 9.55
C LEU A 23 -9.57 15.00 9.51
N THR A 24 -9.52 15.68 10.64
CA THR A 24 -8.71 16.90 10.73
C THR A 24 -7.24 16.55 10.41
N ASN A 25 -6.47 17.49 9.86
CA ASN A 25 -5.05 17.27 9.52
C ASN A 25 -4.23 16.71 10.70
N GLU A 26 -4.64 17.00 11.94
CA GLU A 26 -4.02 16.49 13.16
C GLU A 26 -4.38 15.03 13.46
N GLU A 27 -5.63 14.62 13.20
CA GLU A 27 -6.07 13.23 13.33
C GLU A 27 -5.47 12.35 12.24
N GLU A 28 -5.34 12.86 11.01
CA GLU A 28 -4.62 12.18 9.94
C GLU A 28 -3.15 11.97 10.29
N ALA A 29 -2.46 13.00 10.82
CA ALA A 29 -1.08 12.88 11.25
C ALA A 29 -0.90 11.83 12.37
N LYS A 30 -1.81 11.78 13.35
CA LYS A 30 -1.80 10.78 14.42
C LYS A 30 -2.04 9.37 13.88
N ALA A 31 -2.98 9.21 12.95
CA ALA A 31 -3.27 7.93 12.29
C ALA A 31 -2.06 7.43 11.48
N VAL A 32 -1.38 8.33 10.76
CA VAL A 32 -0.16 8.01 10.02
C VAL A 32 0.98 7.62 10.96
N ALA A 33 1.22 8.39 12.03
CA ALA A 33 2.26 8.06 13.01
C ALA A 33 2.02 6.70 13.70
N HIS A 34 0.76 6.38 13.99
CA HIS A 34 0.39 5.06 14.51
C HIS A 34 0.63 3.96 13.47
N ALA A 35 0.23 4.16 12.22
CA ALA A 35 0.45 3.21 11.14
C ALA A 35 1.94 2.99 10.86
N GLN A 36 2.77 4.03 10.92
CA GLN A 36 4.22 3.94 10.77
C GLN A 36 4.87 3.12 11.88
N ARG A 37 4.49 3.34 13.15
CA ARG A 37 4.99 2.51 14.26
C ARG A 37 4.64 1.03 14.07
N LYS A 38 3.41 0.74 13.64
CA LYS A 38 2.98 -0.62 13.35
C LYS A 38 3.75 -1.23 12.17
N ALA A 39 4.00 -0.47 11.12
CA ALA A 39 4.77 -0.91 9.96
C ALA A 39 6.22 -1.21 10.32
N LEU A 40 6.88 -0.35 11.11
CA LEU A 40 8.24 -0.59 11.59
C LEU A 40 8.34 -1.85 12.44
N GLY A 41 7.37 -2.11 13.32
CA GLY A 41 7.32 -3.36 14.09
C GLY A 41 7.18 -4.60 13.19
N ALA A 42 6.40 -4.52 12.12
CA ALA A 42 6.28 -5.60 11.14
C ALA A 42 7.58 -5.81 10.33
N ILE A 43 8.27 -4.74 9.98
CA ILE A 43 9.57 -4.81 9.28
C ILE A 43 10.64 -5.45 10.17
N GLU A 44 10.69 -5.11 11.47
CA GLU A 44 11.62 -5.72 12.41
C GLU A 44 11.30 -7.22 12.64
N GLY A 45 10.02 -7.58 12.65
CA GLY A 45 9.59 -8.98 12.66
C GLY A 45 10.09 -9.75 11.44
N LEU A 46 9.90 -9.19 10.24
CA LEU A 46 10.38 -9.78 8.99
C LEU A 46 11.91 -9.88 8.94
N ARG A 47 12.61 -8.84 9.42
CA ARG A 47 14.06 -8.83 9.56
C ARG A 47 14.54 -10.01 10.41
N THR A 48 13.88 -10.26 11.52
CA THR A 48 14.21 -11.37 12.44
C THR A 48 13.90 -12.73 11.79
N GLU A 49 12.73 -12.87 11.17
CA GLU A 49 12.30 -14.10 10.50
C GLU A 49 13.23 -14.49 9.35
N LEU A 50 13.61 -13.51 8.53
CA LEU A 50 14.50 -13.70 7.39
C LEU A 50 15.99 -13.62 7.74
N SER A 51 16.33 -13.41 9.02
CA SER A 51 17.70 -13.21 9.50
C SER A 51 18.47 -12.14 8.70
N LEU A 52 17.77 -11.06 8.30
CA LEU A 52 18.36 -9.95 7.55
C LEU A 52 19.07 -8.99 8.51
N SER A 53 20.24 -8.49 8.10
CA SER A 53 20.88 -7.37 8.76
C SER A 53 20.71 -6.12 7.89
N PHE A 54 19.98 -5.12 8.40
CA PHE A 54 19.91 -3.83 7.75
C PHE A 54 21.19 -3.03 8.02
N GLU A 55 21.83 -2.57 6.96
CA GLU A 55 22.95 -1.65 7.03
C GLU A 55 22.44 -0.23 7.20
N GLY A 56 23.09 0.56 8.07
CA GLY A 56 22.67 1.94 8.35
C GLY A 56 21.55 2.08 9.39
N GLY A 57 20.99 0.99 9.90
CA GLY A 57 20.05 0.99 11.02
C GLY A 57 18.59 0.83 10.61
N ALA A 58 17.74 1.77 11.00
CA ALA A 58 16.30 1.69 10.74
C ALA A 58 15.97 2.00 9.27
N PRO A 59 14.96 1.32 8.67
CA PRO A 59 14.51 1.62 7.33
C PRO A 59 14.04 3.08 7.14
N ASP A 60 14.39 3.67 6.01
CA ASP A 60 14.00 5.03 5.62
C ASP A 60 12.56 5.06 5.10
N PHE A 61 11.74 5.96 5.62
CA PHE A 61 10.37 6.12 5.15
C PHE A 61 10.33 6.91 3.84
N LEU A 62 9.90 6.26 2.75
CA LEU A 62 9.79 6.87 1.43
C LEU A 62 8.44 7.56 1.17
N GLY A 63 7.40 7.22 1.93
CA GLY A 63 6.08 7.83 1.82
C GLY A 63 4.92 6.84 1.83
N GLN A 64 3.73 7.35 1.54
CA GLN A 64 2.49 6.57 1.50
C GLN A 64 1.98 6.42 0.06
N GLN A 65 1.71 5.19 -0.37
CA GLN A 65 1.09 4.87 -1.64
C GLN A 65 -0.34 4.38 -1.43
N LYS A 66 -1.30 5.07 -2.05
CA LYS A 66 -2.71 4.65 -2.08
C LYS A 66 -2.99 3.90 -3.38
N HIS A 67 -3.66 2.76 -3.31
CA HIS A 67 -4.15 2.01 -4.46
C HIS A 67 -5.63 1.67 -4.27
N ILE A 68 -6.46 2.11 -5.22
CA ILE A 68 -7.92 1.98 -5.13
C ILE A 68 -8.34 0.87 -6.08
N PHE A 69 -8.87 -0.23 -5.52
CA PHE A 69 -9.59 -1.26 -6.26
C PHE A 69 -11.09 -0.93 -6.24
N SER A 70 -11.85 -1.54 -7.16
CA SER A 70 -13.31 -1.35 -7.26
C SER A 70 -14.09 -1.64 -5.97
N HIS A 71 -13.55 -2.49 -5.09
CA HIS A 71 -14.21 -2.97 -3.88
C HIS A 71 -13.44 -2.64 -2.59
N ARG A 72 -12.25 -2.05 -2.68
CA ARG A 72 -11.42 -1.72 -1.49
C ARG A 72 -10.36 -0.68 -1.80
N LYS A 73 -9.98 0.08 -0.78
CA LYS A 73 -8.80 0.97 -0.81
C LYS A 73 -7.66 0.31 -0.06
N HIS A 74 -6.49 0.25 -0.68
CA HIS A 74 -5.25 -0.16 -0.06
C HIS A 74 -4.41 1.08 0.21
N GLU A 75 -3.95 1.22 1.45
CA GLU A 75 -2.99 2.23 1.84
C GLU A 75 -1.71 1.52 2.27
N MET A 76 -0.62 1.77 1.55
CA MET A 76 0.68 1.14 1.79
C MET A 76 1.64 2.22 2.27
N LEU A 77 2.38 1.93 3.33
CA LEU A 77 3.53 2.71 3.75
C LEU A 77 4.78 2.06 3.15
N VAL A 78 5.62 2.87 2.51
CA VAL A 78 6.80 2.40 1.79
C VAL A 78 8.04 2.77 2.58
N TYR A 79 8.90 1.79 2.81
CA TYR A 79 10.18 1.95 3.46
C TYR A 79 11.29 1.39 2.57
N ALA A 80 12.44 2.04 2.56
CA ALA A 80 13.68 1.55 1.96
C ALA A 80 14.61 1.06 3.08
N ALA A 81 15.31 -0.04 2.84
CA ALA A 81 16.33 -0.53 3.74
C ALA A 81 17.49 -1.07 2.91
N THR A 82 18.71 -0.80 3.36
CA THR A 82 19.91 -1.42 2.79
C THR A 82 20.17 -2.71 3.56
N VAL A 83 20.52 -3.76 2.85
CA VAL A 83 20.89 -5.06 3.43
C VAL A 83 22.33 -5.40 3.05
N GLY A 84 23.03 -6.09 3.94
CA GLY A 84 24.41 -6.50 3.69
C GLY A 84 24.53 -7.43 2.48
N GLU A 85 25.65 -7.30 1.77
CA GLU A 85 25.96 -8.16 0.63
C GLU A 85 26.01 -9.64 1.06
N GLY A 86 25.38 -10.51 0.27
CA GLY A 86 25.30 -11.94 0.57
C GLY A 86 24.29 -12.33 1.66
N ALA A 87 23.44 -11.41 2.12
CA ALA A 87 22.34 -11.73 3.02
C ALA A 87 21.45 -12.83 2.41
N ALA A 88 21.25 -13.93 3.14
CA ALA A 88 20.34 -14.98 2.73
C ALA A 88 18.90 -14.47 2.84
N VAL A 89 18.06 -14.87 1.89
CA VAL A 89 16.61 -14.63 1.94
C VAL A 89 15.92 -15.96 2.25
N GLY A 90 14.93 -15.91 3.14
CA GLY A 90 14.18 -17.09 3.58
C GLY A 90 13.36 -17.75 2.47
N GLU A 91 12.76 -18.90 2.78
CA GLU A 91 11.95 -19.66 1.84
C GLU A 91 10.78 -18.82 1.29
N GLY A 92 10.59 -18.82 -0.03
CA GLY A 92 9.57 -18.01 -0.71
C GLY A 92 9.99 -16.58 -1.07
N TYR A 93 11.20 -16.16 -0.69
CA TYR A 93 11.79 -14.88 -1.05
C TYR A 93 12.95 -15.05 -2.04
N ALA A 94 13.21 -14.01 -2.84
CA ALA A 94 14.29 -14.02 -3.83
C ALA A 94 14.87 -12.62 -4.01
N TRP A 95 16.19 -12.54 -4.15
CA TRP A 95 16.86 -11.36 -4.70
C TRP A 95 16.54 -11.28 -6.19
N LEU A 96 15.96 -10.16 -6.62
CA LEU A 96 15.61 -9.91 -8.01
C LEU A 96 16.26 -8.62 -8.47
N SER A 97 16.84 -8.63 -9.67
CA SER A 97 17.25 -7.39 -10.31
C SER A 97 16.01 -6.56 -10.69
N GLU A 98 16.21 -5.26 -10.94
CA GLU A 98 15.13 -4.42 -11.47
C GLU A 98 14.58 -4.92 -12.81
N GLU A 99 15.42 -5.56 -13.62
CA GLU A 99 15.02 -6.14 -14.90
C GLU A 99 14.13 -7.37 -14.68
N ASP A 100 14.51 -8.29 -13.81
CA ASP A 100 13.71 -9.47 -13.47
C ASP A 100 12.34 -9.07 -12.92
N MET A 101 12.33 -8.04 -12.06
CA MET A 101 11.09 -7.48 -11.54
C MET A 101 10.17 -6.98 -12.66
N ARG A 102 10.71 -6.29 -13.68
CA ARG A 102 9.90 -5.83 -14.83
C ARG A 102 9.33 -7.01 -15.62
N GLN A 103 10.13 -8.06 -15.84
CA GLN A 103 9.72 -9.24 -16.61
C GLN A 103 8.62 -10.04 -15.89
N ARG A 104 8.62 -10.09 -14.55
CA ARG A 104 7.62 -10.82 -13.75
C ARG A 104 6.22 -10.18 -13.70
N GLY A 105 6.02 -8.99 -14.28
CA GLY A 105 4.69 -8.40 -14.40
C GLY A 105 4.14 -7.85 -13.08
N LEU A 106 4.85 -6.91 -12.45
CA LEU A 106 4.42 -6.26 -11.21
C LEU A 106 3.03 -5.59 -11.32
N THR A 107 2.31 -5.57 -10.19
CA THR A 107 1.06 -4.80 -10.09
C THR A 107 1.32 -3.29 -10.25
N THR A 108 0.28 -2.53 -10.62
CA THR A 108 0.38 -1.06 -10.71
C THR A 108 0.80 -0.42 -9.39
N GLY A 109 0.40 -0.99 -8.24
CA GLY A 109 0.85 -0.54 -6.92
C GLY A 109 2.36 -0.71 -6.73
N MET A 110 2.86 -1.93 -6.98
CA MET A 110 4.30 -2.25 -6.87
C MET A 110 5.17 -1.42 -7.82
N ARG A 111 4.70 -1.15 -9.05
CA ARG A 111 5.42 -0.26 -9.97
C ARG A 111 5.55 1.17 -9.44
N LYS A 112 4.55 1.68 -8.71
CA LYS A 112 4.64 3.00 -8.08
C LYS A 112 5.63 3.01 -6.93
N VAL A 113 5.64 1.94 -6.12
CA VAL A 113 6.62 1.75 -5.04
C VAL A 113 8.05 1.79 -5.57
N LEU A 114 8.36 1.06 -6.65
CA LEU A 114 9.69 1.10 -7.28
C LEU A 114 10.07 2.49 -7.81
N LYS A 115 9.11 3.28 -8.31
CA LYS A 115 9.38 4.66 -8.74
C LYS A 115 9.72 5.57 -7.55
N MET A 116 9.13 5.35 -6.38
CA MET A 116 9.46 6.13 -5.18
C MET A 116 10.90 5.91 -4.73
N HIS A 117 11.40 4.67 -4.81
CA HIS A 117 12.79 4.35 -4.49
C HIS A 117 13.80 5.03 -5.43
N ARG A 118 13.44 5.28 -6.70
CA ARG A 118 14.34 5.90 -7.68
C ARG A 118 14.44 7.42 -7.59
N GLY A 119 13.56 8.05 -6.82
CA GLY A 119 13.50 9.52 -6.67
C GLY A 119 13.83 10.02 -5.27
N ALA A 120 14.19 9.12 -4.36
CA ALA A 120 14.73 9.42 -3.04
C ALA A 120 16.26 9.45 -3.11
#